data_AF-A0A7V4BTF2-F1
#
_entry.id   AF-A0A7V4BTF2-F1
#
_cell.length_a   1.000
_cell.length_b   1.000
_cell.length_c   1.000
_cell.angle_alpha   90.00
_cell.angle_beta   90.00
_cell.angle_gamma   90.00
#
_symmetry.space_group_name_H-M   'P 1'
#
loop_
_entity.id
_entity.type
_entity.pdbx_description
1 polymer ?
#
loop_
_entity_poly.entity_id
_entity_poly.type
_entity_poly.pdbx_seq_one_letter_code
_entity_poly.pdbx_strand_id
1 'polypeptide(L)'
;MSFEFVMVLSSHRRLGELLLPYIIERKNNQTYFQLIEILTPDNLASYPIDFTPAQQQLVKLTFEYSERFIHKLFCKGQNLKTFFDTVDNQTLETLIRPYCEKRIIKCLQILQNEPIKIYRKEKKYQIVHSEEEVTVYPVNLQPVFNFFLSAGEFKYSLSLSDGNAVIKLFNRPFTILTDQPLSVLIDRTIYLIDEIDSKKILPFFTKDYIVVPEKNVKKYLSTFVQNTIAKYPVNAFGFDIISETPKSIVQLYFEPDLSGQPSFRVIFKYDSVQFRYDIDTHPSQVQMQEREGRVVFTKIIRNPDWEKIQIDYLKSLGLKHVQGSFFKLIFSTDDVAEMFYETLGWLNQHASVLREKYFEVVIGRDYEKYYTGQLEIQTQVVEEMDWFDIQTKVILEGYSIPFIRLKRNILNNIREYTLPDGRIVILPAYWFARYRELFLFSTGEKENFRLRKCHAKVVQWCHPEIKVNFAERLEGLTHFSAVSADLLPATLQAELRPYQKLGYLWMYQLQKNHLGGCLADDMGLGKTI
;
A
#
# COMPACT_ATOMS: atom_id res chain seq x y z
N MET A 1 -35.98 42.60 -30.50
CA MET A 1 -34.71 41.92 -30.83
C MET A 1 -34.49 40.88 -29.74
N SER A 2 -34.36 39.61 -30.08
CA SER A 2 -34.04 38.56 -29.11
C SER A 2 -32.54 38.33 -29.13
N PHE A 3 -31.87 38.68 -28.03
CA PHE A 3 -30.48 38.33 -27.81
C PHE A 3 -30.40 36.91 -27.27
N GLU A 4 -29.48 36.10 -27.77
CA GLU A 4 -29.27 34.71 -27.35
C GLU A 4 -27.79 34.48 -27.05
N PHE A 5 -27.49 33.79 -25.95
CA PHE A 5 -26.14 33.36 -25.60
C PHE A 5 -25.77 32.13 -26.41
N VAL A 6 -24.63 32.17 -27.09
CA VAL A 6 -24.10 31.04 -27.85
C VAL A 6 -22.60 30.90 -27.63
N MET A 7 -22.09 29.69 -27.83
CA MET A 7 -20.66 29.45 -27.92
C MET A 7 -20.25 29.43 -29.39
N VAL A 8 -19.06 29.91 -29.70
CA VAL A 8 -18.53 29.94 -31.05
C VAL A 8 -17.15 29.29 -31.07
N LEU A 9 -16.98 28.28 -31.90
CA LEU A 9 -15.69 27.69 -32.20
C LEU A 9 -14.99 28.54 -33.27
N SER A 10 -13.90 29.20 -32.87
CA SER A 10 -13.16 30.14 -33.71
C SER A 10 -11.68 29.77 -33.78
N SER A 11 -11.15 29.77 -35.00
CA SER A 11 -9.78 29.37 -35.27
C SER A 11 -8.77 30.49 -35.01
N HIS A 12 -7.90 30.31 -34.03
CA HIS A 12 -6.82 31.23 -33.66
C HIS A 12 -5.49 30.81 -34.30
N ARG A 13 -4.72 31.76 -34.86
CA ARG A 13 -3.49 31.51 -35.65
C ARG A 13 -2.45 30.61 -34.97
N ARG A 14 -2.25 30.80 -33.66
CA ARG A 14 -1.20 30.12 -32.86
C ARG A 14 -1.74 29.10 -31.84
N LEU A 15 -2.92 29.36 -31.27
CA LEU A 15 -3.53 28.57 -30.19
C LEU A 15 -4.45 27.44 -30.68
N GLY A 16 -4.80 27.40 -31.97
CA GLY A 16 -5.73 26.41 -32.52
C GLY A 16 -7.18 26.86 -32.42
N GLU A 17 -8.11 25.92 -32.34
CA GLU A 17 -9.54 26.22 -32.19
C GLU A 17 -9.86 26.62 -30.75
N LEU A 18 -10.54 27.76 -30.57
CA LEU A 18 -10.94 28.28 -29.27
C LEU A 18 -12.46 28.37 -29.21
N LEU A 19 -13.02 28.03 -28.04
CA LEU A 19 -14.42 28.31 -27.71
C LEU A 19 -14.54 29.73 -27.17
N LEU A 20 -15.45 30.53 -27.73
CA LEU A 20 -15.69 31.91 -27.31
C LEU A 20 -17.19 32.14 -27.06
N PRO A 21 -17.59 32.76 -25.95
CA PRO A 21 -18.98 33.08 -25.68
C PRO A 21 -19.37 34.34 -26.44
N TYR A 22 -20.48 34.29 -27.16
CA TYR A 22 -21.01 35.41 -27.92
C TYR A 22 -22.48 35.68 -27.57
N ILE A 23 -22.88 36.94 -27.70
CA ILE A 23 -24.27 37.30 -27.90
C ILE A 23 -24.55 37.36 -29.40
N ILE A 24 -25.59 36.67 -29.83
CA ILE A 24 -26.14 36.78 -31.18
C ILE A 24 -27.45 37.55 -31.19
N GLU A 25 -27.69 38.26 -32.28
CA GLU A 25 -29.00 38.84 -32.60
C GLU A 25 -29.69 38.01 -33.68
N ARG A 26 -30.92 37.57 -33.38
CA ARG A 26 -31.79 36.96 -34.39
C ARG A 26 -32.61 38.04 -35.09
N LYS A 27 -32.38 38.22 -36.39
CA LYS A 27 -33.24 39.03 -37.26
C LYS A 27 -34.36 38.14 -37.84
N ASN A 28 -35.60 38.61 -37.80
CA ASN A 28 -36.79 37.83 -38.17
C ASN A 28 -36.66 37.19 -39.56
N ASN A 29 -37.01 35.90 -39.68
CA ASN A 29 -36.99 35.08 -40.91
C ASN A 29 -35.62 34.81 -41.58
N GLN A 30 -34.49 35.07 -40.91
CA GLN A 30 -33.17 34.77 -41.47
C GLN A 30 -32.57 33.48 -40.90
N THR A 31 -31.89 32.70 -41.75
CA THR A 31 -31.18 31.46 -41.39
C THR A 31 -29.77 31.72 -40.85
N TYR A 32 -29.42 32.99 -40.65
CA TYR A 32 -28.12 33.47 -40.20
C TYR A 32 -28.26 34.40 -38.99
N PHE A 33 -27.24 34.39 -38.13
CA PHE A 33 -27.18 35.11 -36.87
C PHE A 33 -25.99 36.07 -36.86
N GLN A 34 -26.22 37.32 -36.48
CA GLN A 34 -25.15 38.32 -36.38
C GLN A 34 -24.47 38.21 -35.01
N LEU A 35 -23.14 38.01 -35.00
CA LEU A 35 -22.32 38.02 -33.80
C LEU A 35 -22.08 39.46 -33.37
N ILE A 36 -22.58 39.83 -32.19
CA ILE A 36 -22.49 41.20 -31.69
C ILE A 36 -21.16 41.42 -30.99
N GLU A 37 -20.92 40.68 -29.91
CA GLU A 37 -19.76 40.88 -29.05
C GLU A 37 -19.37 39.58 -28.34
N ILE A 38 -18.08 39.44 -28.05
CA ILE A 38 -17.56 38.39 -27.16
C ILE A 38 -17.90 38.78 -25.72
N LEU A 39 -18.50 37.87 -24.98
CA LEU A 39 -18.80 38.09 -23.57
C LEU A 39 -17.56 37.93 -22.69
N THR A 40 -17.39 38.86 -21.76
CA THR A 40 -16.37 38.85 -20.72
C THR A 40 -17.05 39.11 -19.36
N PRO A 41 -16.38 38.82 -18.24
CA PRO A 41 -16.92 39.17 -16.92
C PRO A 41 -17.27 40.66 -16.77
N ASP A 42 -16.61 41.54 -17.54
CA ASP A 42 -16.79 42.98 -17.46
C ASP A 42 -18.04 43.50 -18.20
N ASN A 43 -18.44 42.86 -19.31
CA ASN A 43 -19.58 43.30 -20.14
C ASN A 43 -20.86 42.46 -19.94
N LEU A 44 -20.81 41.41 -19.10
CA LEU A 44 -21.93 40.50 -18.86
C LEU A 44 -23.16 41.24 -18.29
N ALA A 45 -22.96 42.21 -17.40
CA ALA A 45 -24.03 43.01 -16.80
C ALA A 45 -24.67 44.03 -17.77
N SER A 46 -24.10 44.23 -18.96
CA SER A 46 -24.58 45.21 -19.94
C SER A 46 -25.73 44.69 -20.82
N TYR A 47 -26.01 43.38 -20.77
CA TYR A 47 -27.06 42.76 -21.58
C TYR A 47 -28.30 42.43 -20.73
N PRO A 48 -29.53 42.67 -21.24
CA PRO A 48 -30.78 42.40 -20.53
C PRO A 48 -31.17 40.91 -20.61
N ILE A 49 -30.25 40.02 -20.23
CA ILE A 49 -30.42 38.56 -20.25
C ILE A 49 -30.03 38.02 -18.88
N ASP A 50 -30.90 37.19 -18.30
CA ASP A 50 -30.56 36.44 -17.09
C ASP A 50 -29.69 35.23 -17.46
N PHE A 51 -28.37 35.39 -17.30
CA PHE A 51 -27.42 34.33 -17.59
C PHE A 51 -27.49 33.22 -16.54
N THR A 52 -27.58 31.97 -16.99
CA THR A 52 -27.54 30.80 -16.10
C THR A 52 -26.17 30.66 -15.43
N PRO A 53 -26.07 29.97 -14.27
CA PRO A 53 -24.79 29.70 -13.63
C PRO A 53 -23.76 29.05 -14.59
N ALA A 54 -24.22 28.14 -15.46
CA ALA A 54 -23.39 27.50 -16.47
C ALA A 54 -22.85 28.51 -17.50
N GLN A 55 -23.69 29.42 -18.01
CA GLN A 55 -23.27 30.46 -18.95
C GLN A 55 -22.25 31.42 -18.31
N GLN A 56 -22.47 31.85 -17.06
CA GLN A 56 -21.53 32.69 -16.32
C GLN A 56 -20.19 31.96 -16.11
N GLN A 57 -20.22 30.67 -15.80
CA GLN A 57 -19.01 29.86 -15.65
C GLN A 57 -18.25 29.70 -16.97
N LEU A 58 -18.95 29.50 -18.09
CA LEU A 58 -18.34 29.47 -19.43
C LEU A 58 -17.66 30.80 -19.76
N VAL A 59 -18.29 31.94 -19.48
CA VAL A 59 -17.68 33.27 -19.69
C VAL A 59 -16.41 33.43 -18.86
N LYS A 60 -16.43 32.99 -17.59
CA LYS A 60 -15.24 33.02 -16.73
C LYS A 60 -14.11 32.14 -17.28
N LEU A 61 -14.40 30.89 -17.64
CA LEU A 61 -13.41 29.95 -18.15
C LEU A 61 -12.79 30.41 -19.48
N THR A 62 -13.63 30.94 -20.38
CA THR A 62 -13.19 31.45 -21.69
C THR A 62 -12.34 32.72 -21.57
N PHE A 63 -12.63 33.57 -20.60
CA PHE A 63 -11.83 34.76 -20.31
C PHE A 63 -10.40 34.42 -19.86
N GLU A 64 -10.21 33.33 -19.09
CA GLU A 64 -8.89 32.90 -18.61
C GLU A 64 -7.92 32.54 -19.75
N TYR A 65 -8.41 32.14 -20.93
CA TYR A 65 -7.58 31.92 -22.13
C TYR A 65 -7.77 32.98 -23.22
N SER A 66 -8.34 34.13 -22.87
CA SER A 66 -8.32 35.29 -23.78
C SER A 66 -6.89 35.79 -23.99
N GLU A 67 -6.62 36.39 -25.16
CA GLU A 67 -5.29 36.92 -25.48
C GLU A 67 -4.77 37.89 -24.40
N ARG A 68 -5.67 38.72 -23.82
CA ARG A 68 -5.34 39.67 -22.75
C ARG A 68 -4.92 38.96 -21.47
N PHE A 69 -5.62 37.89 -21.09
CA PHE A 69 -5.32 37.15 -19.87
C PHE A 69 -4.05 36.32 -20.01
N ILE A 70 -3.88 35.63 -21.14
CA ILE A 70 -2.66 34.88 -21.46
C ILE A 70 -1.45 35.83 -21.46
N HIS A 71 -1.56 36.99 -22.10
CA HIS A 71 -0.51 37.99 -22.11
C HIS A 71 -0.14 38.44 -20.68
N LYS A 72 -1.13 38.72 -19.83
CA LYS A 72 -0.89 39.10 -18.43
C LYS A 72 -0.17 38.00 -17.62
N LEU A 73 -0.46 36.73 -17.91
CA LEU A 73 0.04 35.61 -17.12
C LEU A 73 1.42 35.13 -17.58
N PHE A 74 1.69 35.16 -18.88
CA PHE A 74 2.89 34.58 -19.49
C PHE A 74 3.87 35.61 -20.08
N CYS A 75 3.49 36.88 -20.23
CA CYS A 75 4.36 37.93 -20.75
C CYS A 75 4.77 38.94 -19.66
N LYS A 76 6.03 39.38 -19.69
CA LYS A 76 6.54 40.51 -18.90
C LYS A 76 7.08 41.58 -19.84
N GLY A 77 6.38 42.71 -19.97
CA GLY A 77 6.91 43.93 -20.57
C GLY A 77 6.80 44.09 -22.10
N GLN A 78 6.26 43.11 -22.84
CA GLN A 78 5.90 43.31 -24.26
C GLN A 78 4.45 43.77 -24.41
N ASN A 79 4.08 44.21 -25.61
CA ASN A 79 2.68 44.45 -25.95
C ASN A 79 2.02 43.15 -26.48
N LEU A 80 0.69 43.10 -26.44
CA LEU A 80 -0.10 41.89 -26.72
C LEU A 80 0.18 41.29 -28.10
N LYS A 81 0.23 42.14 -29.15
CA LYS A 81 0.41 41.68 -30.53
C LYS A 81 1.81 41.10 -30.75
N THR A 82 2.83 41.82 -30.29
CA THR A 82 4.22 41.40 -30.42
C THR A 82 4.47 40.10 -29.66
N PHE A 83 3.85 39.89 -28.49
CA PHE A 83 3.98 38.65 -27.73
C PHE A 83 3.53 37.41 -28.53
N PHE A 84 2.33 37.38 -29.11
CA PHE A 84 1.85 36.20 -29.85
C PHE A 84 2.62 35.95 -31.16
N ASP A 85 3.15 37.01 -31.78
CA ASP A 85 4.00 36.88 -32.97
C ASP A 85 5.40 36.36 -32.61
N THR A 86 5.94 36.70 -31.43
CA THR A 86 7.35 36.39 -31.05
C THR A 86 7.52 35.24 -30.06
N VAL A 87 6.45 34.79 -29.39
CA VAL A 87 6.54 33.67 -28.43
C VAL A 87 7.15 32.43 -29.07
N ASP A 88 8.12 31.82 -28.39
CA ASP A 88 8.79 30.63 -28.89
C ASP A 88 7.85 29.42 -28.86
N ASN A 89 8.07 28.48 -29.78
CA ASN A 89 7.20 27.31 -29.92
C ASN A 89 7.26 26.38 -28.70
N GLN A 90 8.36 26.37 -27.95
CA GLN A 90 8.49 25.52 -26.77
C GLN A 90 7.54 26.02 -25.67
N THR A 91 7.63 27.30 -25.29
CA THR A 91 6.70 27.93 -24.34
C THR A 91 5.25 27.77 -24.76
N LEU A 92 4.96 27.92 -26.06
CA LEU A 92 3.61 27.79 -26.59
C LEU A 92 3.04 26.37 -26.41
N GLU A 93 3.79 25.33 -26.80
CA GLU A 93 3.32 23.94 -26.75
C GLU A 93 3.40 23.32 -25.35
N THR A 94 4.34 23.75 -24.49
CA THR A 94 4.51 23.13 -23.15
C THR A 94 3.76 23.85 -22.04
N LEU A 95 3.48 25.16 -22.17
CA LEU A 95 2.86 25.94 -21.11
C LEU A 95 1.51 26.55 -21.54
N ILE A 96 1.49 27.31 -22.64
CA ILE A 96 0.31 28.10 -23.01
C ILE A 96 -0.82 27.22 -23.55
N ARG A 97 -0.55 26.33 -24.51
CA ARG A 97 -1.58 25.46 -25.10
C ARG A 97 -2.16 24.50 -24.05
N PRO A 98 -1.37 23.76 -23.24
CA PRO A 98 -1.92 22.91 -22.18
C PRO A 98 -2.76 23.68 -21.15
N TYR A 99 -2.40 24.94 -20.88
CA TYR A 99 -3.20 25.82 -20.02
C TYR A 99 -4.57 26.14 -20.65
N CYS A 100 -4.62 26.44 -21.95
CA CYS A 100 -5.87 26.70 -22.67
C CYS A 100 -6.73 25.44 -22.80
N GLU A 101 -6.14 24.31 -23.20
CA GLU A 101 -6.83 23.03 -23.38
C GLU A 101 -7.52 22.56 -22.11
N LYS A 102 -6.88 22.69 -20.94
CA LYS A 102 -7.50 22.36 -19.64
C LYS A 102 -8.78 23.16 -19.36
N ARG A 103 -8.91 24.36 -19.91
CA ARG A 103 -10.10 25.20 -19.77
C ARG A 103 -11.14 24.89 -20.82
N ILE A 104 -10.71 24.68 -22.07
CA ILE A 104 -11.57 24.23 -23.17
C ILE A 104 -12.29 22.93 -22.77
N ILE A 105 -11.58 21.96 -22.18
CA ILE A 105 -12.18 20.72 -21.68
C ILE A 105 -13.25 20.99 -20.62
N LYS A 106 -12.99 21.88 -19.66
CA LYS A 106 -14.00 22.26 -18.66
C LYS A 106 -15.22 22.91 -19.30
N CYS A 107 -15.02 23.75 -20.32
CA CYS A 107 -16.12 24.33 -21.08
C CYS A 107 -16.93 23.23 -21.78
N LEU A 108 -16.27 22.29 -22.43
CA LEU A 108 -16.92 21.19 -23.13
C LEU A 108 -17.71 20.27 -22.17
N GLN A 109 -17.20 20.00 -20.98
CA GLN A 109 -17.90 19.23 -19.95
C GLN A 109 -19.18 19.93 -19.45
N ILE A 110 -19.18 21.27 -19.37
CA ILE A 110 -20.40 22.04 -19.08
C ILE A 110 -21.37 21.89 -20.27
N LEU A 111 -20.88 22.04 -21.50
CA LEU A 111 -21.67 21.95 -22.73
C LEU A 111 -22.24 20.56 -23.02
N GLN A 112 -21.71 19.49 -22.42
CA GLN A 112 -22.31 18.14 -22.48
C GLN A 112 -23.65 18.06 -21.74
N ASN A 113 -23.84 18.88 -20.71
CA ASN A 113 -24.97 18.80 -19.78
C ASN A 113 -25.97 19.95 -19.95
N GLU A 114 -25.63 20.96 -20.74
CA GLU A 114 -26.40 22.20 -20.88
C GLU A 114 -26.80 22.40 -22.34
N PRO A 115 -28.07 22.76 -22.63
CA PRO A 115 -28.57 22.95 -24.00
C PRO A 115 -28.13 24.30 -24.60
N ILE A 116 -26.82 24.56 -24.60
CA ILE A 116 -26.21 25.78 -25.15
C ILE A 116 -25.74 25.52 -26.57
N LYS A 117 -26.22 26.31 -27.53
CA LYS A 117 -25.84 26.16 -28.94
C LYS A 117 -24.39 26.56 -29.18
N ILE A 118 -23.72 25.80 -30.04
CA ILE A 118 -22.34 26.05 -30.46
C ILE A 118 -22.34 26.21 -31.97
N TYR A 119 -21.67 27.24 -32.48
CA TYR A 119 -21.51 27.46 -33.92
C TYR A 119 -20.04 27.44 -34.30
N ARG A 120 -19.72 26.87 -35.46
CA ARG A 120 -18.38 26.98 -36.04
C ARG A 120 -18.30 28.22 -36.91
N LYS A 121 -17.33 29.09 -36.64
CA LYS A 121 -17.14 30.34 -37.39
C LYS A 121 -15.97 30.23 -38.35
N GLU A 122 -16.21 30.54 -39.62
CA GLU A 122 -15.13 30.78 -40.57
C GLU A 122 -14.47 32.17 -40.34
N LYS A 123 -13.14 32.25 -40.53
CA LYS A 123 -12.29 33.39 -40.14
C LYS A 123 -12.69 34.77 -40.70
N LYS A 124 -13.63 34.86 -41.64
CA LYS A 124 -13.94 36.08 -42.39
C LYS A 124 -15.27 36.76 -42.04
N TYR A 125 -16.16 36.12 -41.29
CA TYR A 125 -17.54 36.60 -41.15
C TYR A 125 -17.93 36.90 -39.70
N GLN A 126 -18.67 37.98 -39.46
CA GLN A 126 -19.35 38.25 -38.17
C GLN A 126 -20.75 37.62 -38.14
N ILE A 127 -20.96 36.60 -38.96
CA ILE A 127 -22.23 35.92 -39.14
C ILE A 127 -21.98 34.43 -39.00
N VAL A 128 -22.89 33.73 -38.35
CA VAL A 128 -22.95 32.26 -38.30
C VAL A 128 -24.30 31.79 -38.82
N HIS A 129 -24.32 30.68 -39.54
CA HIS A 129 -25.53 30.09 -40.09
C HIS A 129 -26.03 28.97 -39.18
N SER A 130 -27.36 28.75 -39.19
CA SER A 130 -27.97 27.62 -38.48
C SER A 130 -27.38 26.26 -38.89
N GLU A 131 -26.91 26.12 -40.14
CA GLU A 131 -26.26 24.89 -40.63
C GLU A 131 -24.83 24.69 -40.10
N GLU A 132 -24.23 25.70 -39.49
CA GLU A 132 -22.89 25.65 -38.88
C GLU A 132 -22.96 25.28 -37.39
N GLU A 133 -24.14 24.88 -36.91
CA GLU A 133 -24.31 24.37 -35.56
C GLU A 133 -23.50 23.09 -35.35
N VAL A 134 -22.82 23.06 -34.22
CA VAL A 134 -22.00 21.95 -33.75
C VAL A 134 -22.59 21.45 -32.44
N THR A 135 -22.67 20.13 -32.29
CA THR A 135 -23.15 19.51 -31.06
C THR A 135 -21.99 18.95 -30.25
N VAL A 136 -22.13 18.89 -28.93
CA VAL A 136 -21.19 18.15 -28.06
C VAL A 136 -21.85 16.81 -27.73
N TYR A 137 -21.11 15.72 -27.95
CA TYR A 137 -21.61 14.39 -27.62
C TYR A 137 -21.75 14.25 -26.10
N PRO A 138 -22.90 13.79 -25.58
CA PRO A 138 -23.26 13.94 -24.17
C PRO A 138 -22.39 13.12 -23.21
N VAL A 139 -21.70 12.09 -23.69
CA VAL A 139 -20.88 11.19 -22.87
C VAL A 139 -19.45 11.13 -23.44
N ASN A 140 -18.46 10.90 -22.59
CA ASN A 140 -17.11 10.64 -23.08
C ASN A 140 -17.03 9.30 -23.81
N LEU A 141 -16.25 9.26 -24.87
CA LEU A 141 -16.03 8.05 -25.65
C LEU A 141 -14.76 7.33 -25.20
N GLN A 142 -14.82 6.02 -25.26
CA GLN A 142 -13.70 5.12 -25.04
C GLN A 142 -13.09 4.70 -26.39
N PRO A 143 -11.76 4.74 -26.54
CA PRO A 143 -11.07 4.22 -27.71
C PRO A 143 -11.06 2.68 -27.68
N VAL A 144 -11.67 2.05 -28.69
CA VAL A 144 -11.75 0.59 -28.85
C VAL A 144 -10.84 0.16 -29.99
N PHE A 145 -9.82 -0.64 -29.68
CA PHE A 145 -8.93 -1.20 -30.70
C PHE A 145 -9.50 -2.52 -31.24
N ASN A 146 -9.56 -2.64 -32.55
CA ASN A 146 -10.04 -3.84 -33.25
C ASN A 146 -8.86 -4.54 -33.91
N PHE A 147 -8.50 -5.73 -33.44
CA PHE A 147 -7.38 -6.51 -33.93
C PHE A 147 -7.85 -7.69 -34.77
N PHE A 148 -7.19 -7.91 -35.90
CA PHE A 148 -7.46 -9.01 -36.82
C PHE A 148 -6.15 -9.72 -37.15
N LEU A 149 -6.07 -11.01 -36.79
CA LEU A 149 -4.96 -11.89 -37.11
C LEU A 149 -5.48 -13.08 -37.94
N SER A 150 -5.00 -13.23 -39.18
CA SER A 150 -5.38 -14.36 -40.03
C SER A 150 -4.24 -14.73 -40.98
N ALA A 151 -3.89 -16.02 -41.05
CA ALA A 151 -2.88 -16.56 -41.97
C ALA A 151 -1.54 -15.77 -42.01
N GLY A 152 -1.07 -15.27 -40.87
CA GLY A 152 0.18 -14.50 -40.77
C GLY A 152 0.03 -13.00 -41.06
N GLU A 153 -1.12 -12.55 -41.56
CA GLU A 153 -1.45 -11.13 -41.72
C GLU A 153 -2.05 -10.58 -40.43
N PHE A 154 -1.46 -9.50 -39.90
CA PHE A 154 -1.99 -8.77 -38.76
C PHE A 154 -2.37 -7.35 -39.17
N LYS A 155 -3.63 -6.98 -38.92
CA LYS A 155 -4.13 -5.63 -39.16
C LYS A 155 -5.00 -5.15 -38.00
N TYR A 156 -5.07 -3.84 -37.83
CA TYR A 156 -5.86 -3.26 -36.75
C TYR A 156 -6.47 -1.92 -37.11
N SER A 157 -7.59 -1.61 -36.46
CA SER A 157 -8.29 -0.32 -36.58
C SER A 157 -8.68 0.22 -35.21
N LEU A 158 -9.01 1.51 -35.15
CA LEU A 158 -9.49 2.19 -33.95
C LEU A 158 -10.90 2.72 -34.19
N SER A 159 -11.79 2.46 -33.26
CA SER A 159 -13.14 3.04 -33.20
C SER A 159 -13.35 3.72 -31.85
N LEU A 160 -14.31 4.64 -31.79
CA LEU A 160 -14.72 5.26 -30.52
C LEU A 160 -16.08 4.72 -30.12
N SER A 161 -16.31 4.47 -28.83
CA SER A 161 -17.59 3.93 -28.35
C SER A 161 -17.99 4.48 -27.00
N ASP A 162 -19.30 4.65 -26.79
CA ASP A 162 -19.92 4.93 -25.49
C ASP A 162 -20.49 3.65 -24.83
N GLY A 163 -20.22 2.48 -25.41
CA GLY A 163 -20.76 1.19 -25.00
C GLY A 163 -21.99 0.74 -25.81
N ASN A 164 -22.73 1.66 -26.42
CA ASN A 164 -23.93 1.37 -27.23
C ASN A 164 -23.70 1.64 -28.72
N ALA A 165 -23.09 2.77 -29.04
CA ALA A 165 -22.78 3.21 -30.39
C ALA A 165 -21.28 3.06 -30.68
N VAL A 166 -20.95 2.76 -31.94
CA VAL A 166 -19.58 2.69 -32.44
C VAL A 166 -19.39 3.74 -33.53
N ILE A 167 -18.44 4.64 -33.30
CA ILE A 167 -18.11 5.75 -34.18
C ILE A 167 -16.83 5.40 -34.94
N LYS A 168 -16.96 5.25 -36.25
CA LYS A 168 -15.83 5.06 -37.17
C LYS A 168 -15.20 6.40 -37.53
N LEU A 169 -13.89 6.38 -37.74
CA LEU A 169 -13.07 7.57 -37.99
C LEU A 169 -12.71 7.74 -39.48
N PHE A 170 -12.59 6.63 -40.20
CA PHE A 170 -12.07 6.63 -41.57
C PHE A 170 -12.86 7.53 -42.51
N ASN A 171 -12.14 8.35 -43.27
CA ASN A 171 -12.68 9.23 -44.30
C ASN A 171 -13.72 10.25 -43.80
N ARG A 172 -13.54 10.74 -42.56
CA ARG A 172 -14.38 11.80 -41.99
C ARG A 172 -13.55 13.07 -41.74
N PRO A 173 -14.06 14.26 -42.09
CA PRO A 173 -13.40 15.52 -41.76
C PRO A 173 -13.34 15.67 -40.25
N PHE A 174 -12.16 16.06 -39.76
CA PHE A 174 -11.94 16.22 -38.33
C PHE A 174 -11.12 17.47 -38.00
N THR A 175 -11.21 17.93 -36.76
CA THR A 175 -10.37 19.00 -36.21
C THR A 175 -10.09 18.70 -34.75
N ILE A 176 -8.82 18.58 -34.38
CA ILE A 176 -8.40 18.37 -32.97
C ILE A 176 -8.57 19.69 -32.22
N LEU A 177 -9.25 19.64 -31.08
CA LEU A 177 -9.50 20.80 -30.22
C LEU A 177 -8.56 20.82 -29.02
N THR A 178 -8.28 19.66 -28.42
CA THR A 178 -7.35 19.49 -27.29
C THR A 178 -6.63 18.14 -27.39
N ASP A 179 -5.42 18.01 -26.83
CA ASP A 179 -4.61 16.78 -26.89
C ASP A 179 -4.69 15.95 -25.61
N GLN A 180 -4.77 16.58 -24.42
CA GLN A 180 -4.84 15.86 -23.13
C GLN A 180 -5.72 16.57 -22.06
N PRO A 181 -6.94 16.09 -21.77
CA PRO A 181 -7.65 14.99 -22.45
C PRO A 181 -8.02 15.37 -23.90
N LEU A 182 -8.17 14.35 -24.75
CA LEU A 182 -8.39 14.54 -26.18
C LEU A 182 -9.84 14.96 -26.45
N SER A 183 -10.01 16.01 -27.25
CA SER A 183 -11.30 16.34 -27.85
C SER A 183 -11.17 16.64 -29.32
N VAL A 184 -12.13 16.15 -30.10
CA VAL A 184 -12.11 16.20 -31.57
C VAL A 184 -13.49 16.53 -32.11
N LEU A 185 -13.54 17.50 -33.02
CA LEU A 185 -14.70 17.75 -33.86
C LEU A 185 -14.64 16.78 -35.04
N ILE A 186 -15.62 15.90 -35.18
CA ILE A 186 -15.77 15.02 -36.35
C ILE A 186 -17.11 15.36 -37.01
N ASP A 187 -17.08 15.71 -38.29
CA ASP A 187 -18.22 16.31 -39.01
C ASP A 187 -18.77 17.56 -38.28
N ARG A 188 -19.87 17.41 -37.54
CA ARG A 188 -20.54 18.48 -36.78
C ARG A 188 -20.71 18.14 -35.29
N THR A 189 -19.99 17.15 -34.79
CA THR A 189 -20.08 16.73 -33.39
C THR A 189 -18.71 16.72 -32.72
N ILE A 190 -18.61 17.36 -31.57
CA ILE A 190 -17.44 17.36 -30.70
C ILE A 190 -17.52 16.16 -29.78
N TYR A 191 -16.47 15.35 -29.80
CA TYR A 191 -16.31 14.17 -28.97
C TYR A 191 -15.19 14.39 -27.97
N LEU A 192 -15.43 14.05 -26.71
CA LEU A 192 -14.41 13.97 -25.66
C LEU A 192 -14.02 12.51 -25.55
N ILE A 193 -12.72 12.23 -25.57
CA ILE A 193 -12.19 10.87 -25.62
C ILE A 193 -11.26 10.65 -24.44
N ASP A 194 -11.54 9.59 -23.69
CA ASP A 194 -10.80 9.27 -22.48
C ASP A 194 -9.44 8.62 -22.80
N GLU A 195 -8.42 9.01 -22.03
CA GLU A 195 -7.15 8.30 -21.87
C GLU A 195 -6.36 7.96 -23.16
N ILE A 196 -6.52 8.74 -24.22
CA ILE A 196 -5.75 8.61 -25.48
C ILE A 196 -5.22 9.96 -25.98
N ASP A 197 -4.06 9.95 -26.63
CA ASP A 197 -3.44 11.12 -27.25
C ASP A 197 -3.84 11.27 -28.73
N SER A 198 -3.75 12.50 -29.27
CA SER A 198 -4.11 12.75 -30.68
C SER A 198 -3.25 11.93 -31.66
N LYS A 199 -1.98 11.69 -31.35
CA LYS A 199 -1.05 10.98 -32.25
C LYS A 199 -1.49 9.54 -32.53
N LYS A 200 -2.11 8.85 -31.57
CA LYS A 200 -2.63 7.48 -31.74
C LYS A 200 -3.87 7.41 -32.61
N ILE A 201 -4.72 8.44 -32.61
CA ILE A 201 -5.98 8.45 -33.37
C ILE A 201 -5.78 8.95 -34.81
N LEU A 202 -4.88 9.91 -35.03
CA LEU A 202 -4.68 10.58 -36.33
C LEU A 202 -4.57 9.65 -37.55
N PRO A 203 -3.83 8.52 -37.51
CA PRO A 203 -3.72 7.63 -38.67
C PRO A 203 -5.07 7.09 -39.17
N PHE A 204 -6.03 6.89 -38.27
CA PHE A 204 -7.30 6.22 -38.56
C PHE A 204 -8.35 7.11 -39.26
N PHE A 205 -8.10 8.41 -39.35
CA PHE A 205 -8.90 9.28 -40.24
C PHE A 205 -8.54 9.09 -41.71
N THR A 206 -7.30 8.66 -41.99
CA THR A 206 -6.78 8.47 -43.36
C THR A 206 -6.73 7.02 -43.82
N LYS A 207 -6.67 6.07 -42.89
CA LYS A 207 -6.58 4.63 -43.16
C LYS A 207 -7.65 3.89 -42.39
N ASP A 208 -8.40 3.02 -43.07
CA ASP A 208 -9.40 2.16 -42.43
C ASP A 208 -8.71 1.11 -41.52
N TYR A 209 -7.57 0.58 -41.97
CA TYR A 209 -6.74 -0.35 -41.21
C TYR A 209 -5.25 -0.02 -41.32
N ILE A 210 -4.51 -0.32 -40.26
CA ILE A 210 -3.05 -0.37 -40.28
C ILE A 210 -2.65 -1.84 -40.42
N VAL A 211 -1.97 -2.17 -41.52
CA VAL A 211 -1.44 -3.51 -41.80
C VAL A 211 0.00 -3.59 -41.30
N VAL A 212 0.31 -4.62 -40.52
CA VAL A 212 1.66 -4.87 -40.00
C VAL A 212 2.36 -5.92 -40.86
N PRO A 213 3.59 -5.64 -41.34
CA PRO A 213 4.35 -6.62 -42.12
C PRO A 213 4.58 -7.92 -41.35
N GLU A 214 4.42 -9.07 -42.02
CA GLU A 214 4.51 -10.43 -41.45
C GLU A 214 5.74 -10.62 -40.52
N LYS A 215 6.91 -10.14 -40.96
CA LYS A 215 8.18 -10.21 -40.21
C LYS A 215 8.12 -9.55 -38.82
N ASN A 216 7.23 -8.58 -38.63
CA ASN A 216 7.11 -7.81 -37.40
C ASN A 216 5.93 -8.22 -36.53
N VAL A 217 5.06 -9.12 -37.00
CA VAL A 217 3.79 -9.46 -36.32
C VAL A 217 4.04 -9.97 -34.90
N LYS A 218 4.96 -10.92 -34.70
CA LYS A 218 5.25 -11.46 -33.37
C LYS A 218 5.72 -10.37 -32.39
N LYS A 219 6.60 -9.47 -32.84
CA LYS A 219 7.07 -8.34 -32.03
C LYS A 219 5.92 -7.37 -31.70
N TYR A 220 5.03 -7.12 -32.66
CA TYR A 220 3.89 -6.22 -32.47
C TYR A 220 2.87 -6.79 -31.47
N LEU A 221 2.60 -8.09 -31.56
CA LEU A 221 1.74 -8.82 -30.62
C LEU A 221 2.29 -8.74 -29.19
N SER A 222 3.59 -9.04 -29.01
CA SER A 222 4.23 -9.06 -27.69
C SER A 222 4.58 -7.68 -27.11
N THR A 223 4.26 -6.58 -27.82
CA THR A 223 4.55 -5.22 -27.34
C THR A 223 3.32 -4.34 -27.44
N PHE A 224 2.97 -3.88 -28.65
CA PHE A 224 1.86 -2.96 -28.86
C PHE A 224 0.53 -3.59 -28.45
N VAL A 225 0.20 -4.79 -28.95
CA VAL A 225 -1.10 -5.42 -28.68
C VAL A 225 -1.24 -5.76 -27.20
N GLN A 226 -0.21 -6.35 -26.60
CA GLN A 226 -0.17 -6.64 -25.15
C GLN A 226 -0.42 -5.38 -24.30
N ASN A 227 0.25 -4.27 -24.60
CA ASN A 227 0.07 -3.01 -23.88
C ASN A 227 -1.32 -2.38 -24.13
N THR A 228 -1.85 -2.53 -25.34
CA THR A 228 -3.16 -2.01 -25.72
C THR A 228 -4.28 -2.78 -24.99
N ILE A 229 -4.21 -4.11 -24.91
CA ILE A 229 -5.17 -4.93 -24.14
C ILE A 229 -5.16 -4.57 -22.65
N ALA A 230 -4.00 -4.20 -22.11
CA ALA A 230 -3.88 -3.80 -20.70
C ALA A 230 -4.59 -2.47 -20.41
N LYS A 231 -4.58 -1.53 -21.36
CA LYS A 231 -5.04 -0.14 -21.17
C LYS A 231 -6.42 0.15 -21.74
N TYR A 232 -6.75 -0.42 -22.88
CA TYR A 232 -7.92 -0.06 -23.66
C TYR A 232 -8.87 -1.26 -23.82
N PRO A 233 -10.16 -1.01 -24.05
CA PRO A 233 -11.06 -2.05 -24.56
C PRO A 233 -10.61 -2.51 -25.95
N VAL A 234 -10.70 -3.81 -26.18
CA VAL A 234 -10.18 -4.46 -27.39
C VAL A 234 -11.17 -5.49 -27.90
N ASN A 235 -11.41 -5.47 -29.22
CA ASN A 235 -12.02 -6.56 -29.96
C ASN A 235 -10.91 -7.36 -30.65
N ALA A 236 -10.85 -8.66 -30.40
CA ALA A 236 -9.84 -9.54 -30.97
C ALA A 236 -10.47 -10.59 -31.89
N PHE A 237 -9.92 -10.72 -33.09
CA PHE A 237 -10.24 -11.78 -34.05
C PHE A 237 -8.97 -12.53 -34.43
N GLY A 238 -8.99 -13.85 -34.24
CA GLY A 238 -7.86 -14.73 -34.57
C GLY A 238 -6.88 -15.01 -33.43
N PHE A 239 -7.11 -14.46 -32.24
CA PHE A 239 -6.44 -14.84 -31.00
C PHE A 239 -7.39 -14.65 -29.81
N ASP A 240 -7.12 -15.35 -28.71
CA ASP A 240 -7.99 -15.35 -27.55
C ASP A 240 -7.47 -14.38 -26.47
N ILE A 241 -8.40 -13.67 -25.82
CA ILE A 241 -8.11 -12.87 -24.62
C ILE A 241 -8.89 -13.49 -23.47
N ILE A 242 -8.17 -14.05 -22.50
CA ILE A 242 -8.76 -14.71 -21.33
C ILE A 242 -8.58 -13.79 -20.12
N SER A 243 -9.66 -13.57 -19.38
CA SER A 243 -9.64 -12.95 -18.07
C SER A 243 -9.94 -14.01 -17.03
N GLU A 244 -8.92 -14.41 -16.28
CA GLU A 244 -9.06 -15.37 -15.18
C GLU A 244 -9.18 -14.60 -13.85
N THR A 245 -9.86 -15.19 -12.86
CA THR A 245 -9.83 -14.70 -11.48
C THR A 245 -8.56 -15.24 -10.83
N PRO A 246 -7.50 -14.44 -10.67
CA PRO A 246 -6.21 -14.96 -10.24
C PRO A 246 -6.21 -15.40 -8.78
N LYS A 247 -5.36 -16.35 -8.44
CA LYS A 247 -5.06 -16.62 -7.02
C LYS A 247 -4.21 -15.48 -6.48
N SER A 248 -4.76 -14.74 -5.53
CA SER A 248 -4.12 -13.57 -4.94
C SER A 248 -3.44 -13.93 -3.61
N ILE A 249 -2.14 -13.65 -3.53
CA ILE A 249 -1.37 -13.73 -2.27
C ILE A 249 -0.53 -12.47 -2.10
N VAL A 250 -0.20 -12.16 -0.85
CA VAL A 250 0.72 -11.08 -0.48
C VAL A 250 2.06 -11.69 -0.17
N GLN A 251 3.08 -11.31 -0.93
CA GLN A 251 4.45 -11.67 -0.60
C GLN A 251 5.05 -10.59 0.29
N LEU A 252 5.51 -11.01 1.47
CA LEU A 252 6.12 -10.16 2.48
C LEU A 252 7.62 -10.47 2.54
N TYR A 253 8.43 -9.67 1.85
CA TYR A 253 9.88 -9.85 1.80
C TYR A 253 10.52 -9.20 3.02
N PHE A 254 11.16 -9.99 3.87
CA PHE A 254 11.94 -9.49 5.00
C PHE A 254 13.37 -9.17 4.53
N GLU A 255 13.68 -7.89 4.37
CA GLU A 255 14.95 -7.41 3.80
C GLU A 255 15.27 -5.98 4.27
N PRO A 256 16.53 -5.53 4.17
CA PRO A 256 16.84 -4.13 4.46
C PRO A 256 16.21 -3.22 3.42
N ASP A 257 15.77 -2.03 3.85
CA ASP A 257 15.35 -0.98 2.94
C ASP A 257 16.56 -0.22 2.35
N LEU A 258 16.30 0.83 1.58
CA LEU A 258 17.35 1.65 0.96
C LEU A 258 18.29 2.35 1.99
N SER A 259 17.86 2.49 3.24
CA SER A 259 18.67 3.02 4.34
C SER A 259 19.42 1.95 5.13
N GLY A 260 19.29 0.67 4.75
CA GLY A 260 19.89 -0.46 5.45
C GLY A 260 19.11 -0.91 6.68
N GLN A 261 17.92 -0.35 6.94
CA GLN A 261 17.10 -0.71 8.09
C GLN A 261 16.22 -1.93 7.77
N PRO A 262 16.00 -2.83 8.75
CA PRO A 262 15.14 -4.00 8.56
C PRO A 262 13.71 -3.58 8.24
N SER A 263 13.14 -4.21 7.21
CA SER A 263 11.81 -3.84 6.72
C SER A 263 11.11 -5.01 6.05
N PHE A 264 9.82 -4.84 5.82
CA PHE A 264 9.02 -5.74 5.01
C PHE A 264 8.61 -5.07 3.71
N ARG A 265 9.09 -5.59 2.58
CA ARG A 265 8.61 -5.16 1.26
C ARG A 265 7.38 -5.97 0.87
N VAL A 266 6.28 -5.26 0.58
CA VAL A 266 5.00 -5.85 0.22
C VAL A 266 4.84 -5.91 -1.31
N ILE A 267 4.57 -7.10 -1.82
CA ILE A 267 4.24 -7.35 -3.23
C ILE A 267 2.92 -8.12 -3.28
N PHE A 268 1.98 -7.66 -4.11
CA PHE A 268 0.78 -8.41 -4.44
C PHE A 268 1.05 -9.31 -5.62
N LYS A 269 0.92 -10.62 -5.41
CA LYS A 269 1.10 -11.63 -6.45
C LYS A 269 -0.27 -12.18 -6.85
N TYR A 270 -0.56 -12.07 -8.14
CA TYR A 270 -1.75 -12.59 -8.79
C TYR A 270 -1.28 -13.65 -9.79
N ASP A 271 -1.34 -14.92 -9.38
CA ASP A 271 -0.73 -16.06 -10.08
C ASP A 271 0.75 -15.83 -10.44
N SER A 272 1.04 -15.55 -11.72
CA SER A 272 2.38 -15.35 -12.25
C SER A 272 2.81 -13.88 -12.29
N VAL A 273 1.92 -12.94 -11.97
CA VAL A 273 2.19 -11.49 -12.02
C VAL A 273 2.38 -10.94 -10.61
N GLN A 274 3.27 -9.97 -10.48
CA GLN A 274 3.56 -9.26 -9.24
C GLN A 274 3.36 -7.75 -9.44
N PHE A 275 2.72 -7.12 -8.46
CA PHE A 275 2.59 -5.66 -8.36
C PHE A 275 3.18 -5.20 -7.04
N ARG A 276 4.14 -4.29 -7.12
CA ARG A 276 4.75 -3.64 -5.96
C ARG A 276 3.77 -2.62 -5.40
N TYR A 277 3.49 -2.72 -4.10
CA TYR A 277 2.61 -1.77 -3.42
C TYR A 277 3.15 -0.34 -3.56
N ASP A 278 2.26 0.62 -3.80
CA ASP A 278 2.54 2.06 -3.88
C ASP A 278 3.48 2.52 -5.02
N ILE A 279 3.99 1.58 -5.84
CA ILE A 279 4.88 1.88 -6.98
C ILE A 279 4.18 1.58 -8.30
N ASP A 280 3.62 0.39 -8.44
CA ASP A 280 2.97 0.00 -9.68
C ASP A 280 1.53 0.54 -9.66
N THR A 281 1.21 1.45 -10.60
CA THR A 281 -0.10 2.14 -10.66
C THR A 281 -1.04 1.57 -11.73
N HIS A 282 -0.52 0.73 -12.63
CA HIS A 282 -1.32 0.14 -13.69
C HIS A 282 -2.38 -0.82 -13.10
N PRO A 283 -3.63 -0.80 -13.59
CA PRO A 283 -4.73 -1.59 -13.03
C PRO A 283 -4.71 -3.06 -13.47
N SER A 284 -3.99 -3.38 -14.54
CA SER A 284 -3.88 -4.74 -15.06
C SER A 284 -2.56 -4.97 -15.76
N GLN A 285 -2.18 -6.23 -15.90
CA GLN A 285 -1.07 -6.67 -16.72
C GLN A 285 -1.55 -7.79 -17.64
N VAL A 286 -1.01 -7.81 -18.85
CA VAL A 286 -1.33 -8.83 -19.84
C VAL A 286 -0.08 -9.65 -20.12
N GLN A 287 -0.21 -10.97 -20.21
CA GLN A 287 0.83 -11.88 -20.64
C GLN A 287 0.44 -12.54 -21.95
N MET A 288 1.37 -12.67 -22.88
CA MET A 288 1.18 -13.40 -24.14
C MET A 288 1.79 -14.81 -24.02
N GLN A 289 1.03 -15.82 -24.40
CA GLN A 289 1.47 -17.21 -24.49
C GLN A 289 1.06 -17.80 -25.84
N GLU A 290 1.81 -18.78 -26.33
CA GLU A 290 1.42 -19.60 -27.49
C GLU A 290 0.96 -20.97 -26.97
N ARG A 291 -0.31 -21.33 -27.22
CA ARG A 291 -0.90 -22.63 -26.86
C ARG A 291 -1.43 -23.30 -28.11
N GLU A 292 -0.95 -24.52 -28.41
CA GLU A 292 -1.42 -25.32 -29.56
C GLU A 292 -1.37 -24.55 -30.92
N GLY A 293 -0.35 -23.70 -31.09
CA GLY A 293 -0.20 -22.88 -32.31
C GLY A 293 -1.11 -21.64 -32.39
N ARG A 294 -1.88 -21.35 -31.34
CA ARG A 294 -2.67 -20.12 -31.20
C ARG A 294 -2.05 -19.16 -30.18
N VAL A 295 -2.17 -17.87 -30.46
CA VAL A 295 -1.78 -16.81 -29.52
C VAL A 295 -2.91 -16.62 -28.50
N VAL A 296 -2.56 -16.62 -27.22
CA VAL A 296 -3.48 -16.39 -26.11
C VAL A 296 -2.91 -15.26 -25.26
N PHE A 297 -3.73 -14.24 -24.98
CA PHE A 297 -3.42 -13.18 -24.04
C PHE A 297 -4.19 -13.41 -22.74
N THR A 298 -3.48 -13.54 -21.62
CA THR A 298 -4.09 -13.62 -20.29
C THR A 298 -4.02 -12.23 -19.65
N LYS A 299 -5.18 -11.62 -19.42
CA LYS A 299 -5.30 -10.32 -18.73
C LYS A 299 -5.56 -10.54 -17.25
N ILE A 300 -4.60 -10.18 -16.43
CA ILE A 300 -4.68 -10.25 -14.97
C ILE A 300 -5.01 -8.86 -14.43
N ILE A 301 -6.16 -8.75 -13.79
CA ILE A 301 -6.70 -7.49 -13.25
C ILE A 301 -6.43 -7.46 -11.75
N ARG A 302 -5.93 -6.32 -11.26
CA ARG A 302 -5.72 -6.11 -9.82
C ARG A 302 -7.04 -5.94 -9.10
N ASN A 303 -7.05 -6.29 -7.82
CA ASN A 303 -8.17 -6.06 -6.92
C ASN A 303 -7.76 -5.09 -5.80
N PRO A 304 -7.86 -3.76 -6.01
CA PRO A 304 -7.45 -2.75 -5.04
C PRO A 304 -8.17 -2.85 -3.69
N ASP A 305 -9.44 -3.28 -3.69
CA ASP A 305 -10.23 -3.43 -2.46
C ASP A 305 -9.67 -4.57 -1.59
N TRP A 306 -9.34 -5.71 -2.21
CA TRP A 306 -8.67 -6.81 -1.52
C TRP A 306 -7.26 -6.42 -1.06
N GLU A 307 -6.47 -5.73 -1.90
CA GLU A 307 -5.13 -5.23 -1.54
C GLU A 307 -5.22 -4.36 -0.27
N LYS A 308 -6.18 -3.44 -0.21
CA LYS A 308 -6.42 -2.55 0.93
C LYS A 308 -6.71 -3.33 2.22
N ILE A 309 -7.56 -4.36 2.15
CA ILE A 309 -7.86 -5.22 3.32
C ILE A 309 -6.58 -5.87 3.86
N GLN A 310 -5.69 -6.36 3.00
CA GLN A 310 -4.44 -6.99 3.44
C GLN A 310 -3.47 -5.97 4.06
N ILE A 311 -3.37 -4.77 3.47
CA ILE A 311 -2.55 -3.69 4.04
C ILE A 311 -3.07 -3.27 5.41
N ASP A 312 -4.38 -3.10 5.57
CA ASP A 312 -4.98 -2.70 6.84
C ASP A 312 -4.79 -3.78 7.91
N TYR A 313 -4.76 -5.06 7.51
CA TYR A 313 -4.37 -6.15 8.41
C TYR A 313 -2.90 -6.05 8.86
N LEU A 314 -1.95 -5.83 7.95
CA LEU A 314 -0.54 -5.60 8.33
C LEU A 314 -0.39 -4.41 9.29
N LYS A 315 -1.15 -3.33 9.06
CA LYS A 315 -1.19 -2.18 9.96
C LYS A 315 -1.74 -2.52 11.34
N SER A 316 -2.78 -3.36 11.40
CA SER A 316 -3.35 -3.82 12.69
C SER A 316 -2.36 -4.65 13.53
N LEU A 317 -1.38 -5.27 12.88
CA LEU A 317 -0.28 -5.98 13.55
C LEU A 317 0.89 -5.06 13.97
N GLY A 318 0.75 -3.74 13.80
CA GLY A 318 1.73 -2.74 14.23
C GLY A 318 2.70 -2.26 13.15
N LEU A 319 2.61 -2.76 11.91
CA LEU A 319 3.44 -2.29 10.81
C LEU A 319 2.97 -0.93 10.28
N LYS A 320 3.90 -0.02 10.03
CA LYS A 320 3.63 1.26 9.37
C LYS A 320 4.25 1.30 7.99
N HIS A 321 3.48 1.82 7.04
CA HIS A 321 3.98 2.15 5.71
C HIS A 321 4.94 3.34 5.81
N VAL A 322 6.11 3.22 5.18
CA VAL A 322 7.16 4.25 5.24
C VAL A 322 7.30 4.92 3.89
N GLN A 323 7.81 4.20 2.89
CA GLN A 323 8.00 4.71 1.54
C GLN A 323 7.93 3.57 0.53
N GLY A 324 7.27 3.82 -0.60
CA GLY A 324 7.11 2.83 -1.67
C GLY A 324 6.48 1.55 -1.12
N SER A 325 7.08 0.41 -1.40
CA SER A 325 6.53 -0.88 -0.97
C SER A 325 6.91 -1.32 0.45
N PHE A 326 7.63 -0.49 1.22
CA PHE A 326 8.23 -0.89 2.50
C PHE A 326 7.38 -0.55 3.73
N PHE A 327 7.31 -1.50 4.64
CA PHE A 327 6.65 -1.42 5.94
C PHE A 327 7.63 -1.74 7.06
N LYS A 328 7.50 -1.05 8.20
CA LYS A 328 8.38 -1.22 9.36
C LYS A 328 7.61 -1.17 10.67
N LEU A 329 8.20 -1.74 11.72
CA LEU A 329 7.76 -1.48 13.09
C LEU A 329 8.15 -0.05 13.51
N ILE A 330 7.50 0.43 14.56
CA ILE A 330 7.93 1.65 15.25
C ILE A 330 8.99 1.25 16.25
N PHE A 331 10.20 1.74 16.05
CA PHE A 331 11.32 1.49 16.95
C PHE A 331 11.45 2.62 17.98
N SER A 332 11.90 2.28 19.19
CA SER A 332 12.25 3.24 20.25
C SER A 332 13.74 3.58 20.28
N THR A 333 14.52 2.95 19.41
CA THR A 333 15.98 3.02 19.30
C THR A 333 16.40 3.36 17.87
N ASP A 334 17.57 3.96 17.70
CA ASP A 334 18.21 4.19 16.40
C ASP A 334 19.25 3.08 16.05
N ASP A 335 19.44 2.10 16.94
CA ASP A 335 20.35 0.97 16.70
C ASP A 335 19.74 -0.05 15.73
N VAL A 336 20.31 -0.13 14.53
CA VAL A 336 19.86 -1.01 13.44
C VAL A 336 19.87 -2.49 13.84
N ALA A 337 20.80 -2.94 14.69
CA ALA A 337 20.86 -4.32 15.13
C ALA A 337 19.67 -4.66 16.05
N GLU A 338 19.33 -3.76 16.99
CA GLU A 338 18.15 -3.94 17.84
C GLU A 338 16.85 -3.88 17.03
N MET A 339 16.74 -2.94 16.07
CA MET A 339 15.62 -2.92 15.12
C MET A 339 15.47 -4.26 14.39
N PHE A 340 16.59 -4.87 13.99
CA PHE A 340 16.57 -6.13 13.26
C PHE A 340 16.06 -7.27 14.14
N TYR A 341 16.56 -7.35 15.38
CA TYR A 341 16.11 -8.35 16.35
C TYR A 341 14.61 -8.21 16.67
N GLU A 342 14.12 -6.99 16.85
CA GLU A 342 12.69 -6.74 17.08
C GLU A 342 11.84 -7.15 15.86
N THR A 343 12.29 -6.82 14.66
CA THR A 343 11.57 -7.13 13.42
C THR A 343 11.52 -8.64 13.15
N LEU A 344 12.64 -9.35 13.33
CA LEU A 344 12.70 -10.80 13.21
C LEU A 344 11.87 -11.49 14.32
N GLY A 345 11.90 -10.96 15.54
CA GLY A 345 11.07 -11.45 16.64
C GLY A 345 9.58 -11.32 16.34
N TRP A 346 9.16 -10.17 15.81
CA TRP A 346 7.79 -9.97 15.33
C TRP A 346 7.42 -10.96 14.22
N LEU A 347 8.33 -11.20 13.26
CA LEU A 347 8.09 -12.15 12.18
C LEU A 347 7.85 -13.56 12.73
N ASN A 348 8.71 -14.02 13.63
CA ASN A 348 8.61 -15.35 14.22
C ASN A 348 7.32 -15.53 15.03
N GLN A 349 6.85 -14.48 15.70
CA GLN A 349 5.59 -14.50 16.44
C GLN A 349 4.37 -14.62 15.51
N HIS A 350 4.38 -13.93 14.36
CA HIS A 350 3.21 -13.81 13.49
C HIS A 350 3.25 -14.74 12.25
N ALA A 351 4.36 -15.43 11.98
CA ALA A 351 4.57 -16.21 10.76
C ALA A 351 3.53 -17.32 10.53
N SER A 352 2.99 -17.95 11.59
CA SER A 352 1.93 -18.96 11.45
C SER A 352 0.62 -18.33 10.99
N VAL A 353 0.16 -17.29 11.68
CA VAL A 353 -1.08 -16.57 11.38
C VAL A 353 -1.02 -15.92 10.00
N LEU A 354 0.14 -15.39 9.61
CA LEU A 354 0.36 -14.84 8.27
C LEU A 354 0.21 -15.91 7.19
N ARG A 355 0.79 -17.11 7.39
CA ARG A 355 0.69 -18.25 6.44
C ARG A 355 -0.71 -18.83 6.32
N GLU A 356 -1.51 -18.80 7.39
CA GLU A 356 -2.92 -19.19 7.36
C GLU A 356 -3.79 -18.15 6.63
N LYS A 357 -3.37 -16.89 6.69
CA LYS A 357 -3.91 -15.81 5.86
C LYS A 357 -3.19 -15.81 4.51
N TYR A 358 -3.57 -14.92 3.60
CA TYR A 358 -3.06 -14.91 2.23
C TYR A 358 -1.60 -14.40 2.11
N PHE A 359 -0.74 -14.61 3.12
CA PHE A 359 0.63 -14.09 3.13
C PHE A 359 1.69 -15.19 2.94
N GLU A 360 2.60 -14.94 2.02
CA GLU A 360 3.82 -15.71 1.80
C GLU A 360 5.00 -14.88 2.30
N VAL A 361 5.66 -15.33 3.38
CA VAL A 361 6.86 -14.68 3.89
C VAL A 361 8.05 -15.15 3.06
N VAL A 362 8.83 -14.19 2.54
CA VAL A 362 10.06 -14.45 1.79
C VAL A 362 11.23 -13.80 2.53
N ILE A 363 12.29 -14.55 2.78
CA ILE A 363 13.48 -14.01 3.47
C ILE A 363 14.45 -13.48 2.42
N GLY A 364 14.86 -12.22 2.57
CA GLY A 364 15.86 -11.60 1.70
C GLY A 364 17.22 -12.22 1.89
N ARG A 365 18.05 -12.17 0.85
CA ARG A 365 19.37 -12.81 0.79
C ARG A 365 20.28 -12.45 1.97
N ASP A 366 20.25 -11.20 2.41
CA ASP A 366 21.07 -10.71 3.54
C ASP A 366 20.69 -11.37 4.88
N TYR A 367 19.46 -11.87 4.97
CA TYR A 367 18.88 -12.44 6.19
C TYR A 367 18.69 -13.96 6.14
N GLU A 368 19.02 -14.64 5.03
CA GLU A 368 18.89 -16.10 4.86
C GLU A 368 19.65 -16.92 5.92
N LYS A 369 20.74 -16.35 6.47
CA LYS A 369 21.51 -16.98 7.54
C LYS A 369 20.78 -17.04 8.88
N TYR A 370 19.70 -16.28 9.07
CA TYR A 370 18.96 -16.25 10.32
C TYR A 370 17.81 -17.25 10.33
N TYR A 371 17.59 -17.89 11.47
CA TYR A 371 16.47 -18.79 11.67
C TYR A 371 15.16 -18.01 11.84
N THR A 372 14.15 -18.38 11.05
CA THR A 372 12.81 -17.83 11.09
C THR A 372 11.83 -18.90 11.51
N GLY A 373 11.42 -18.89 12.78
CA GLY A 373 10.50 -19.85 13.36
C GLY A 373 10.28 -19.56 14.84
N GLN A 374 9.28 -20.21 15.42
CA GLN A 374 9.01 -20.06 16.85
C GLN A 374 10.04 -20.80 17.69
N LEU A 375 10.30 -20.26 18.88
CA LEU A 375 11.17 -20.81 19.90
C LEU A 375 10.30 -21.22 21.08
N GLU A 376 10.21 -22.51 21.35
CA GLU A 376 9.49 -23.03 22.51
C GLU A 376 10.47 -23.39 23.61
N ILE A 377 10.15 -23.04 24.86
CA ILE A 377 10.90 -23.50 26.03
C ILE A 377 10.08 -24.56 26.74
N GLN A 378 10.67 -25.73 26.91
CA GLN A 378 10.15 -26.78 27.79
C GLN A 378 11.06 -26.92 29.00
N THR A 379 10.46 -26.91 30.19
CA THR A 379 11.20 -27.02 31.45
C THR A 379 10.59 -28.09 32.33
N GLN A 380 11.47 -28.90 32.92
CA GLN A 380 11.15 -29.83 33.99
C GLN A 380 12.07 -29.53 35.18
N VAL A 381 11.48 -29.41 36.37
CA VAL A 381 12.22 -29.19 37.61
C VAL A 381 11.99 -30.39 38.52
N VAL A 382 13.07 -30.98 39.00
CA VAL A 382 13.05 -32.03 40.02
C VAL A 382 13.64 -31.46 41.31
N GLU A 383 12.87 -31.51 42.40
CA GLU A 383 13.34 -31.10 43.72
C GLU A 383 14.05 -32.26 44.41
N GLU A 384 15.36 -32.12 44.64
CA GLU A 384 16.18 -33.04 45.42
C GLU A 384 16.36 -32.55 46.86
N MET A 385 17.17 -33.21 47.68
CA MET A 385 17.34 -32.82 49.09
C MET A 385 17.95 -31.40 49.26
N ASP A 386 19.03 -31.09 48.53
CA ASP A 386 19.80 -29.84 48.68
C ASP A 386 19.69 -28.86 47.50
N TRP A 387 19.17 -29.31 46.35
CA TRP A 387 19.11 -28.53 45.11
C TRP A 387 17.85 -28.83 44.28
N PHE A 388 17.59 -27.96 43.32
CA PHE A 388 16.68 -28.19 42.20
C PHE A 388 17.50 -28.64 40.99
N ASP A 389 17.15 -29.78 40.39
CA ASP A 389 17.67 -30.21 39.08
C ASP A 389 16.72 -29.66 38.01
N ILE A 390 17.22 -28.72 37.20
CA ILE A 390 16.43 -27.99 36.22
C ILE A 390 16.86 -28.47 34.83
N GLN A 391 15.93 -29.13 34.15
CA GLN A 391 16.09 -29.61 32.78
C GLN A 391 15.27 -28.71 31.86
N THR A 392 15.94 -27.74 31.24
CA THR A 392 15.32 -26.83 30.28
C THR A 392 15.87 -27.07 28.88
N LYS A 393 14.97 -27.19 27.90
CA LYS A 393 15.31 -27.34 26.48
C LYS A 393 14.58 -26.28 25.66
N VAL A 394 15.29 -25.71 24.70
CA VAL A 394 14.70 -24.88 23.64
C VAL A 394 14.40 -25.79 22.46
N ILE A 395 13.15 -25.81 22.04
CA ILE A 395 12.69 -26.53 20.87
C ILE A 395 12.48 -25.54 19.74
N LEU A 396 13.06 -25.89 18.60
CA LEU A 396 12.88 -25.22 17.32
C LEU A 396 12.74 -26.29 16.24
N GLU A 397 12.32 -25.91 15.04
CA GLU A 397 12.07 -26.87 13.96
C GLU A 397 13.33 -27.71 13.67
N GLY A 398 13.28 -28.99 14.02
CA GLY A 398 14.37 -29.96 13.80
C GLY A 398 15.49 -29.96 14.84
N TYR A 399 15.50 -29.08 15.84
CA TYR A 399 16.54 -29.06 16.88
C TYR A 399 15.99 -28.95 18.30
N SER A 400 16.72 -29.57 19.24
CA SER A 400 16.53 -29.40 20.67
C SER A 400 17.86 -28.94 21.28
N ILE A 401 17.87 -27.73 21.84
CA ILE A 401 19.07 -27.13 22.44
C ILE A 401 18.93 -27.19 23.96
N PRO A 402 19.85 -27.85 24.67
CA PRO A 402 19.92 -27.74 26.13
C PRO A 402 20.14 -26.27 26.53
N PHE A 403 19.24 -25.73 27.35
CA PHE A 403 19.21 -24.29 27.68
C PHE A 403 20.50 -23.82 28.35
N ILE A 404 21.20 -24.71 29.06
CA ILE A 404 22.50 -24.45 29.67
C ILE A 404 23.57 -23.99 28.67
N ARG A 405 23.45 -24.38 27.39
CA ARG A 405 24.35 -23.89 26.32
C ARG A 405 24.20 -22.39 26.06
N LEU A 406 23.07 -21.80 26.42
CA LEU A 406 22.79 -20.37 26.29
C LEU A 406 23.30 -19.55 27.49
N LYS A 407 23.90 -20.19 28.51
CA LYS A 407 24.43 -19.50 29.70
C LYS A 407 25.40 -18.39 29.35
N ARG A 408 26.37 -18.66 28.46
CA ARG A 408 27.35 -17.66 28.02
C ARG A 408 26.66 -16.50 27.29
N ASN A 409 25.70 -16.79 26.45
CA ASN A 409 24.93 -15.79 25.70
C ASN A 409 24.19 -14.86 26.66
N ILE A 410 23.41 -15.42 27.57
CA ILE A 410 22.56 -14.66 28.50
C ILE A 410 23.38 -13.83 29.48
N LEU A 411 24.48 -14.36 30.02
CA LEU A 411 25.34 -13.62 30.95
C LEU A 411 26.07 -12.45 30.28
N ASN A 412 26.54 -12.63 29.04
CA ASN A 412 27.29 -11.63 28.28
C ASN A 412 26.41 -10.75 27.35
N ASN A 413 25.09 -10.90 27.42
CA ASN A 413 24.14 -10.16 26.58
C ASN A 413 24.36 -10.37 25.06
N ILE A 414 24.74 -11.58 24.64
CA ILE A 414 24.92 -11.94 23.23
C ILE A 414 23.63 -12.58 22.71
N ARG A 415 22.89 -11.86 21.85
CA ARG A 415 21.60 -12.32 21.30
C ARG A 415 21.69 -13.40 20.23
N GLU A 416 22.82 -13.51 19.55
CA GLU A 416 22.99 -14.47 18.46
C GLU A 416 23.50 -15.83 18.95
N TYR A 417 22.84 -16.91 18.52
CA TYR A 417 23.28 -18.29 18.78
C TYR A 417 23.34 -19.09 17.48
N THR A 418 24.50 -19.66 17.16
CA THR A 418 24.71 -20.45 15.94
C THR A 418 24.26 -21.89 16.14
N LEU A 419 23.38 -22.37 15.26
CA LEU A 419 22.90 -23.74 15.19
C LEU A 419 23.92 -24.67 14.51
N PRO A 420 23.79 -25.99 14.68
CA PRO A 420 24.67 -26.97 14.02
C PRO A 420 24.65 -26.93 12.48
N ASP A 421 23.56 -26.45 11.86
CA ASP A 421 23.47 -26.24 10.41
C ASP A 421 24.06 -24.90 9.93
N GLY A 422 24.58 -24.08 10.86
CA GLY A 422 25.15 -22.77 10.57
C GLY A 422 24.15 -21.61 10.58
N ARG A 423 22.84 -21.87 10.73
CA ARG A 423 21.85 -20.79 10.89
C ARG A 423 22.00 -20.09 12.25
N ILE A 424 21.62 -18.82 12.31
CA ILE A 424 21.72 -17.99 13.51
C ILE A 424 20.32 -17.79 14.10
N VAL A 425 20.12 -18.24 15.33
CA VAL A 425 18.92 -17.94 16.12
C VAL A 425 19.14 -16.65 16.90
N ILE A 426 18.15 -15.77 16.87
CA ILE A 426 18.11 -14.59 17.73
C ILE A 426 17.31 -14.93 18.98
N LEU A 427 17.98 -14.85 20.13
CA LEU A 427 17.39 -15.12 21.43
C LEU A 427 16.50 -13.93 21.87
N PRO A 428 15.26 -14.18 22.34
CA PRO A 428 14.36 -13.11 22.76
C PRO A 428 14.94 -12.27 23.91
N ALA A 429 14.78 -10.95 23.84
CA ALA A 429 15.27 -10.01 24.85
C ALA A 429 14.79 -10.36 26.28
N TYR A 430 13.53 -10.81 26.41
CA TYR A 430 12.96 -11.18 27.70
C TYR A 430 13.67 -12.38 28.36
N TRP A 431 14.36 -13.23 27.60
CA TRP A 431 15.13 -14.35 28.18
C TRP A 431 16.32 -13.84 29.00
N PHE A 432 16.94 -12.76 28.55
CA PHE A 432 18.07 -12.14 29.25
C PHE A 432 17.61 -11.53 30.57
N ALA A 433 16.45 -10.89 30.61
CA ALA A 433 15.87 -10.38 31.84
C ALA A 433 15.40 -11.51 32.78
N ARG A 434 14.71 -12.51 32.23
CA ARG A 434 14.07 -13.59 33.00
C ARG A 434 15.07 -14.58 33.60
N TYR A 435 16.07 -15.02 32.84
CA TYR A 435 16.93 -16.16 33.20
C TYR A 435 18.35 -15.78 33.66
N ARG A 436 18.71 -14.50 33.67
CA ARG A 436 20.07 -14.05 34.07
C ARG A 436 20.41 -14.45 35.50
N GLU A 437 19.52 -14.20 36.46
CA GLU A 437 19.73 -14.57 37.86
C GLU A 437 19.85 -16.09 38.03
N LEU A 438 18.98 -16.85 37.36
CA LEU A 438 19.04 -18.30 37.35
C LEU A 438 20.41 -18.80 36.88
N PHE A 439 20.97 -18.22 35.82
CA PHE A 439 22.30 -18.61 35.34
C PHE A 439 23.45 -18.18 36.25
N LEU A 440 23.35 -17.04 36.93
CA LEU A 440 24.38 -16.57 37.88
C LEU A 440 24.56 -17.52 39.05
N PHE A 441 23.46 -18.08 39.58
CA PHE A 441 23.49 -18.96 40.75
C PHE A 441 23.53 -20.47 40.40
N SER A 442 23.33 -20.81 39.12
CA SER A 442 23.34 -22.20 38.66
C SER A 442 24.75 -22.82 38.62
N THR A 443 24.83 -24.09 39.00
CA THR A 443 26.01 -24.97 38.81
C THR A 443 25.64 -26.17 37.93
N GLY A 444 26.58 -26.72 37.16
CA GLY A 444 26.32 -27.88 36.31
C GLY A 444 26.90 -27.75 34.91
N GLU A 445 27.01 -28.89 34.22
CA GLU A 445 27.62 -29.01 32.90
C GLU A 445 26.73 -29.83 31.94
N LYS A 446 26.88 -29.51 30.65
CA LYS A 446 26.32 -30.22 29.47
C LYS A 446 24.82 -30.11 29.23
N GLU A 447 23.97 -30.70 30.07
CA GLU A 447 22.52 -30.81 29.77
C GLU A 447 21.59 -30.25 30.84
N ASN A 448 22.00 -30.33 32.12
CA ASN A 448 21.20 -29.87 33.24
C ASN A 448 21.96 -28.81 34.04
N PHE A 449 21.21 -28.00 34.77
CA PHE A 449 21.78 -27.12 35.76
C PHE A 449 21.06 -27.23 37.09
N ARG A 450 21.84 -27.11 38.15
CA ARG A 450 21.42 -27.23 39.54
C ARG A 450 21.39 -25.87 40.19
N LEU A 451 20.39 -25.67 41.03
CA LEU A 451 20.23 -24.45 41.80
C LEU A 451 20.03 -24.82 43.27
N ARG A 452 20.75 -24.18 44.20
CA ARG A 452 20.56 -24.42 45.64
C ARG A 452 19.14 -24.02 46.07
N LYS A 453 18.59 -24.72 47.07
CA LYS A 453 17.22 -24.48 47.56
C LYS A 453 16.95 -23.04 48.01
N CYS A 454 17.97 -22.34 48.52
CA CYS A 454 17.86 -20.93 48.88
C CYS A 454 17.41 -20.01 47.73
N HIS A 455 17.55 -20.44 46.47
CA HIS A 455 17.10 -19.71 45.28
C HIS A 455 15.74 -20.18 44.74
N ALA A 456 14.90 -20.84 45.55
CA ALA A 456 13.58 -21.33 45.10
C ALA A 456 12.71 -20.23 44.46
N LYS A 457 12.78 -18.99 44.97
CA LYS A 457 12.07 -17.85 44.36
C LYS A 457 12.52 -17.53 42.94
N VAL A 458 13.80 -17.76 42.62
CA VAL A 458 14.34 -17.57 41.26
C VAL A 458 13.74 -18.61 40.31
N VAL A 459 13.59 -19.87 40.76
CA VAL A 459 12.92 -20.92 39.99
C VAL A 459 11.47 -20.54 39.73
N GLN A 460 10.73 -20.11 40.76
CA GLN A 460 9.34 -19.69 40.64
C GLN A 460 9.17 -18.47 39.73
N TRP A 461 10.09 -17.50 39.77
CA TRP A 461 10.09 -16.35 38.86
C TRP A 461 10.32 -16.75 37.41
N CYS A 462 11.28 -17.66 37.18
CA CYS A 462 11.60 -18.17 35.85
C CYS A 462 10.52 -19.09 35.30
N HIS A 463 9.80 -19.81 36.17
CA HIS A 463 8.82 -20.83 35.83
C HIS A 463 7.60 -20.75 36.78
N PRO A 464 6.76 -19.71 36.65
CA PRO A 464 5.59 -19.53 37.52
C PRO A 464 4.59 -20.68 37.43
N GLU A 465 4.58 -21.40 36.31
CA GLU A 465 3.78 -22.60 36.08
C GLU A 465 4.25 -23.83 36.90
N ILE A 466 5.49 -23.83 37.35
CA ILE A 466 6.08 -24.93 38.13
C ILE A 466 5.93 -24.58 39.61
N LYS A 467 5.20 -25.41 40.36
CA LYS A 467 5.11 -25.29 41.81
C LYS A 467 6.30 -25.96 42.46
N VAL A 468 7.01 -25.22 43.31
CA VAL A 468 8.16 -25.73 44.07
C VAL A 468 7.80 -25.79 45.55
N ASN A 469 7.76 -27.01 46.11
CA ASN A 469 7.31 -27.24 47.49
C ASN A 469 8.14 -26.45 48.51
N PHE A 470 9.44 -26.29 48.28
CA PHE A 470 10.30 -25.51 49.18
C PHE A 470 9.90 -24.04 49.31
N ALA A 471 9.45 -23.39 48.22
CA ALA A 471 9.02 -22.00 48.26
C ALA A 471 7.75 -21.84 49.10
N GLU A 472 6.79 -22.77 48.94
CA GLU A 472 5.55 -22.81 49.74
C GLU A 472 5.86 -23.05 51.23
N ARG A 473 6.81 -23.92 51.55
CA ARG A 473 7.27 -24.16 52.94
C ARG A 473 7.89 -22.92 53.58
N LEU A 474 8.67 -22.14 52.81
CA LEU A 474 9.25 -20.88 53.29
C LEU A 474 8.19 -19.83 53.59
N GLU A 475 7.15 -19.71 52.76
CA GLU A 475 6.02 -18.81 53.03
C GLU A 475 5.25 -19.23 54.29
N GLY A 476 5.05 -20.54 54.48
CA GLY A 476 4.45 -21.10 55.70
C GLY A 476 5.18 -20.74 57.00
N LEU A 477 6.48 -20.45 56.94
CA LEU A 477 7.25 -19.97 58.11
C LEU A 477 6.97 -18.51 58.48
N THR A 478 6.36 -17.72 57.61
CA THR A 478 6.11 -16.28 57.88
C THR A 478 4.80 -16.02 58.64
N HIS A 479 3.93 -17.03 58.73
CA HIS A 479 2.63 -16.93 59.38
C HIS A 479 2.63 -17.65 60.75
N PHE A 480 3.22 -17.01 61.76
CA PHE A 480 3.16 -17.46 63.16
C PHE A 480 1.83 -17.05 63.81
N SER A 481 0.71 -17.58 63.31
CA SER A 481 -0.62 -17.30 63.89
C SER A 481 -1.21 -18.52 64.57
N ALA A 482 -1.44 -18.37 65.88
CA ALA A 482 -2.15 -19.23 66.83
C ALA A 482 -1.41 -20.48 67.34
N VAL A 483 -0.99 -20.40 68.61
CA VAL A 483 -0.46 -21.48 69.44
C VAL A 483 -1.59 -22.42 69.83
N SER A 484 -1.56 -23.69 69.40
CA SER A 484 -2.30 -24.75 70.11
C SER A 484 -1.40 -25.30 71.23
N ALA A 485 -1.94 -25.40 72.44
CA ALA A 485 -1.24 -25.96 73.60
C ALA A 485 -0.87 -27.44 73.42
N ASP A 486 -1.47 -28.11 72.42
CA ASP A 486 -1.36 -29.53 72.12
C ASP A 486 -0.04 -29.95 71.45
N LEU A 487 0.85 -29.00 71.13
CA LEU A 487 2.11 -29.28 70.42
C LEU A 487 3.30 -29.57 71.34
N LEU A 488 3.17 -29.37 72.65
CA LEU A 488 4.26 -29.62 73.60
C LEU A 488 4.34 -31.11 73.98
N PRO A 489 5.55 -31.70 74.13
CA PRO A 489 5.68 -33.10 74.53
C PRO A 489 5.09 -33.33 75.93
N ALA A 490 4.21 -34.33 76.06
CA ALA A 490 3.57 -34.67 77.34
C ALA A 490 4.58 -35.09 78.44
N THR A 491 5.79 -35.49 78.06
CA THR A 491 6.87 -35.88 78.96
C THR A 491 7.72 -34.71 79.47
N LEU A 492 7.47 -33.48 79.03
CA LEU A 492 8.24 -32.31 79.43
C LEU A 492 7.88 -31.89 80.87
N GLN A 493 8.82 -32.06 81.81
CA GLN A 493 8.67 -31.65 83.22
C GLN A 493 9.18 -30.21 83.46
N ALA A 494 8.68 -29.25 82.68
CA ALA A 494 9.07 -27.84 82.80
C ALA A 494 7.92 -26.89 82.42
N GLU A 495 7.84 -25.73 83.07
CA GLU A 495 6.92 -24.67 82.68
C GLU A 495 7.62 -23.71 81.72
N LEU A 496 7.27 -23.78 80.43
CA LEU A 496 7.88 -22.93 79.40
C LEU A 496 7.35 -21.49 79.49
N ARG A 497 8.27 -20.52 79.49
CA ARG A 497 7.94 -19.09 79.35
C ARG A 497 7.35 -18.80 77.96
N PRO A 498 6.59 -17.71 77.78
CA PRO A 498 5.97 -17.40 76.49
C PRO A 498 6.93 -17.41 75.29
N TYR A 499 8.15 -16.88 75.45
CA TYR A 499 9.15 -16.87 74.38
C TYR A 499 9.76 -18.26 74.11
N GLN A 500 9.85 -19.14 75.11
CA GLN A 500 10.33 -20.52 74.93
C GLN A 500 9.31 -21.35 74.15
N LYS A 501 8.01 -21.13 74.39
CA LYS A 501 6.94 -21.72 73.57
C LYS A 501 7.04 -21.27 72.11
N LEU A 502 7.34 -19.99 71.86
CA LEU A 502 7.57 -19.47 70.52
C LEU A 502 8.83 -20.08 69.86
N GLY A 503 9.94 -20.20 70.60
CA GLY A 503 11.17 -20.84 70.12
C GLY A 503 10.96 -22.32 69.78
N TYR A 504 10.26 -23.07 70.63
CA TYR A 504 9.88 -24.46 70.35
C TYR A 504 9.00 -24.57 69.09
N LEU A 505 7.98 -23.73 68.95
CA LEU A 505 7.12 -23.72 67.76
C LEU A 505 7.90 -23.40 66.49
N TRP A 506 8.83 -22.44 66.56
CA TRP A 506 9.71 -22.13 65.45
C TRP A 506 10.55 -23.36 65.04
N MET A 507 11.18 -24.04 66.01
CA MET A 507 11.95 -25.27 65.76
C MET A 507 11.07 -26.41 65.24
N TYR A 508 9.87 -26.58 65.78
CA TYR A 508 8.89 -27.57 65.33
C TYR A 508 8.46 -27.31 63.89
N GLN A 509 8.21 -26.05 63.52
CA GLN A 509 7.88 -25.68 62.13
C GLN A 509 9.07 -25.89 61.20
N LEU A 510 10.30 -25.57 61.62
CA LEU A 510 11.49 -25.90 60.85
C LEU A 510 11.58 -27.41 60.61
N GLN A 511 11.44 -28.23 61.65
CA GLN A 511 11.47 -29.69 61.54
C GLN A 511 10.36 -30.21 60.62
N LYS A 512 9.11 -29.76 60.83
CA LYS A 512 7.93 -30.15 60.04
C LYS A 512 8.11 -29.84 58.54
N ASN A 513 8.82 -28.76 58.24
CA ASN A 513 9.12 -28.34 56.87
C ASN A 513 10.46 -28.89 56.33
N HIS A 514 11.15 -29.75 57.10
CA HIS A 514 12.47 -30.30 56.79
C HIS A 514 13.54 -29.22 56.57
N LEU A 515 13.53 -28.19 57.41
CA LEU A 515 14.45 -27.06 57.41
C LEU A 515 15.37 -27.13 58.62
N GLY A 516 16.62 -26.70 58.44
CA GLY A 516 17.54 -26.43 59.54
C GLY A 516 17.39 -24.98 60.03
N GLY A 517 17.86 -24.72 61.25
CA GLY A 517 17.88 -23.37 61.81
C GLY A 517 19.03 -23.20 62.80
N CYS A 518 19.44 -21.96 63.01
CA CYS A 518 20.36 -21.57 64.07
C CYS A 518 19.55 -20.93 65.20
N LEU A 519 19.47 -21.58 66.37
CA LEU A 519 18.83 -21.01 67.55
C LEU A 519 19.80 -20.03 68.22
N ALA A 520 19.74 -18.77 67.80
CA ALA A 520 20.66 -17.71 68.20
C ALA A 520 20.18 -16.90 69.42
N ASP A 521 19.46 -17.52 70.34
CA ASP A 521 19.02 -16.87 71.58
C ASP A 521 20.22 -16.52 72.48
N ASP A 522 20.11 -15.47 73.30
CA ASP A 522 21.13 -15.09 74.27
C ASP A 522 21.36 -16.14 75.37
N MET A 523 22.50 -16.03 76.06
CA MET A 523 22.83 -16.88 77.21
C MET A 523 21.82 -16.66 78.34
N GLY A 524 21.31 -17.73 78.93
CA GLY A 524 20.32 -17.67 80.02
C GLY A 524 18.86 -17.74 79.59
N LEU A 525 18.54 -17.68 78.28
CA LEU A 525 17.17 -17.83 77.77
C LEU A 525 16.67 -19.29 77.74
N GLY A 526 17.57 -20.25 78.02
CA GLY A 526 17.21 -21.65 78.19
C GLY A 526 17.18 -22.47 76.89
N LYS A 527 18.08 -22.20 75.94
CA LYS A 527 18.23 -22.96 74.66
C LYS A 527 18.30 -24.49 74.80
N THR A 528 18.75 -24.99 75.95
CA THR A 528 18.90 -26.43 76.24
C THR A 528 17.58 -27.09 76.61
N ILE A 529 16.64 -26.31 77.19
CA ILE A 529 15.27 -26.72 77.48
C ILE A 529 14.50 -26.69 76.16
#